data_AF-A0A537JI32-F1
#
_entry.id   AF-A0A537JI32-F1
#
_cell.length_a   1.000
_cell.length_b   1.000
_cell.length_c   1.000
_cell.angle_alpha   90.00
_cell.angle_beta   90.00
_cell.angle_gamma   90.00
#
_symmetry.space_group_name_H-M   'P 1'
#
loop_
_entity.id
_entity.type
_entity.pdbx_description
1 polymer ?
#
loop_
_entity_poly.entity_id
_entity_poly.type
_entity_poly.pdbx_seq_one_letter_code
_entity_poly.pdbx_strand_id
1 'polypeptide(L)'
;MTKAINKIFLIVPHSFLAVLFFLLHDVNENFGLIPFNLFIKYLSLYLVVCLILLAISFYLFKERTKAFIYATLVLCMFFSFGAGQDKLKSMSLPAWVSSYAVVLSGNILLFFMTGYFLKRPNRDFSRFNQYLQVFFAIITCMELILWCNYSINHYELKNEFGDSSKKLSKQYQPCDACSKPDIYFIVFDGYSSSKCLKRNFGFDNSAVDSFLEKEGFFLSKDSKSNYGLTPLSIASTFNLNYLRPDLKVKEVDGKLIVQALSTLYSSELPVLLEKEGYDIRNYSIFNLRNYPVYNSEQHARFRDNLIHLQTFAGRVNRDIGWKIATFIPFWTTAKANAQFELSRTTSIQRYITGNLQKLESAIKEKDGGPKFVYTHLVIPHDPYYFDEKGKYNPDSMIHNLRPELYVKQLIYTN
;
A
#
# COMPACT_ATOMS: atom_id res chain seq x y z
N MET A 1 31.70 -27.04 -25.57
CA MET A 1 30.70 -26.48 -24.63
C MET A 1 31.29 -25.43 -23.68
N THR A 2 32.43 -25.71 -23.03
CA THR A 2 33.12 -24.82 -22.06
C THR A 2 33.53 -23.44 -22.58
N LYS A 3 34.00 -23.31 -23.83
CA LYS A 3 34.37 -22.00 -24.43
C LYS A 3 33.15 -21.10 -24.73
N ALA A 4 32.00 -21.67 -25.07
CA ALA A 4 30.77 -20.92 -25.36
C ALA A 4 30.11 -20.41 -24.08
N ILE A 5 30.07 -21.25 -23.04
CA ILE A 5 29.61 -20.89 -21.69
C ILE A 5 30.48 -19.75 -21.11
N ASN A 6 31.81 -19.83 -21.25
CA ASN A 6 32.70 -18.75 -20.83
C ASN A 6 32.46 -17.42 -21.58
N LYS A 7 32.07 -17.45 -22.85
CA LYS A 7 31.73 -16.23 -23.61
C LYS A 7 30.42 -15.58 -23.13
N ILE A 8 29.41 -16.37 -22.79
CA ILE A 8 28.13 -15.85 -22.26
C ILE A 8 28.33 -15.18 -20.90
N PHE A 9 29.15 -15.79 -20.03
CA PHE A 9 29.53 -15.22 -18.72
C PHE A 9 30.36 -13.93 -18.80
N LEU A 10 30.83 -13.57 -19.99
CA LEU A 10 31.60 -12.34 -20.26
C LEU A 10 30.74 -11.19 -20.80
N ILE A 11 29.48 -11.44 -21.19
CA ILE A 11 28.64 -10.47 -21.92
C ILE A 11 27.55 -9.87 -21.04
N VAL A 12 26.91 -10.66 -20.17
CA VAL A 12 25.83 -10.17 -19.30
C VAL A 12 26.33 -10.09 -17.85
N PRO A 13 26.58 -8.87 -17.33
CA PRO A 13 26.95 -8.67 -15.93
C PRO A 13 25.91 -9.26 -14.97
N HIS A 14 26.37 -9.96 -13.94
CA HIS A 14 25.51 -10.42 -12.85
C HIS A 14 24.77 -9.28 -12.13
N SER A 15 25.16 -8.01 -12.33
CA SER A 15 24.40 -6.83 -11.88
C SER A 15 22.99 -6.77 -12.48
N PHE A 16 22.80 -7.18 -13.74
CA PHE A 16 21.47 -7.25 -14.35
C PHE A 16 20.63 -8.39 -13.75
N LEU A 17 21.27 -9.54 -13.50
CA LEU A 17 20.63 -10.67 -12.81
C LEU A 17 20.24 -10.29 -11.38
N ALA A 18 21.04 -9.48 -10.69
CA ALA A 18 20.70 -8.95 -9.37
C ALA A 18 19.42 -8.09 -9.42
N VAL A 19 19.32 -7.14 -10.35
CA VAL A 19 18.07 -6.35 -10.54
C VAL A 19 16.88 -7.27 -10.79
N LEU A 20 17.01 -8.22 -11.70
CA LEU A 20 15.93 -9.14 -12.04
C LEU A 20 15.54 -10.03 -10.86
N PHE A 21 16.53 -10.57 -10.13
CA PHE A 21 16.33 -11.37 -8.92
C PHE A 21 15.51 -10.62 -7.88
N PHE A 22 15.95 -9.43 -7.46
CA PHE A 22 15.25 -8.68 -6.40
C PHE A 22 13.83 -8.31 -6.80
N LEU A 23 13.60 -7.90 -8.06
CA LEU A 23 12.25 -7.59 -8.52
C LEU A 23 11.35 -8.82 -8.64
N LEU A 24 11.86 -9.95 -9.14
CA LEU A 24 11.09 -11.19 -9.17
C LEU A 24 10.79 -11.69 -7.76
N HIS A 25 11.74 -11.56 -6.85
CA HIS A 25 11.54 -11.91 -5.44
C HIS A 25 10.40 -11.11 -4.82
N ASP A 26 10.39 -9.77 -4.97
CA ASP A 26 9.30 -8.91 -4.47
C ASP A 26 7.95 -9.28 -5.11
N VAL A 27 7.95 -9.61 -6.41
CA VAL A 27 6.75 -10.07 -7.14
C VAL A 27 6.27 -11.42 -6.61
N ASN A 28 7.17 -12.37 -6.36
CA ASN A 28 6.80 -13.69 -5.87
C ASN A 28 6.34 -13.66 -4.41
N GLU A 29 6.97 -12.85 -3.57
CA GLU A 29 6.52 -12.64 -2.19
C GLU A 29 5.10 -12.05 -2.17
N ASN A 30 4.79 -11.16 -3.12
CA ASN A 30 3.51 -10.48 -3.24
C ASN A 30 2.72 -10.94 -4.48
N PHE A 31 2.80 -12.23 -4.81
CA PHE A 31 2.27 -12.77 -6.06
C PHE A 31 0.78 -12.45 -6.22
N GLY A 32 0.40 -11.88 -7.37
CA GLY A 32 -0.96 -11.44 -7.67
C GLY A 32 -1.36 -10.06 -7.10
N LEU A 33 -0.53 -9.43 -6.26
CA LEU A 33 -0.81 -8.11 -5.67
C LEU A 33 -0.12 -6.96 -6.41
N ILE A 34 0.97 -7.25 -7.12
CA ILE A 34 1.75 -6.30 -7.92
C ILE A 34 1.29 -6.35 -9.38
N PRO A 35 0.69 -5.27 -9.91
CA PRO A 35 0.31 -5.19 -11.32
C PRO A 35 1.52 -5.27 -12.26
N PHE A 36 1.34 -5.88 -13.43
CA PHE A 36 2.44 -6.06 -14.39
C PHE A 36 3.05 -4.74 -14.89
N ASN A 37 2.25 -3.70 -15.09
CA ASN A 37 2.74 -2.38 -15.46
C ASN A 37 3.66 -1.76 -14.38
N LEU A 38 3.39 -2.03 -13.11
CA LEU A 38 4.23 -1.59 -11.99
C LEU A 38 5.56 -2.34 -11.99
N PHE A 39 5.56 -3.65 -12.26
CA PHE A 39 6.78 -4.43 -12.45
C PHE A 39 7.63 -3.86 -13.59
N ILE A 40 7.05 -3.58 -14.76
CA ILE A 40 7.77 -3.01 -15.91
C ILE A 40 8.33 -1.62 -15.60
N LYS A 41 7.58 -0.77 -14.90
CA LYS A 41 8.06 0.55 -14.42
C LYS A 41 9.33 0.39 -13.58
N TYR A 42 9.31 -0.47 -12.58
CA TYR A 42 10.45 -0.66 -11.68
C TYR A 42 11.62 -1.41 -12.33
N LEU A 43 11.35 -2.37 -13.19
CA LEU A 43 12.38 -3.03 -13.99
C LEU A 43 13.11 -2.02 -14.86
N SER A 44 12.38 -1.18 -15.60
CA SER A 44 12.97 -0.16 -16.46
C SER A 44 13.80 0.84 -15.65
N LEU A 45 13.25 1.34 -14.53
CA LEU A 45 13.94 2.26 -13.64
C LEU A 45 15.25 1.68 -13.10
N TYR A 46 15.22 0.45 -12.57
CA TYR A 46 16.40 -0.14 -11.94
C TYR A 46 17.41 -0.69 -12.94
N LEU A 47 17.01 -1.01 -14.16
CA LEU A 47 17.95 -1.27 -15.26
C LEU A 47 18.73 0.01 -15.62
N VAL A 48 18.08 1.17 -15.67
CA VAL A 48 18.77 2.46 -15.87
C VAL A 48 19.73 2.76 -14.72
N VAL A 49 19.31 2.56 -13.46
CA VAL A 49 20.19 2.71 -12.28
C VAL A 49 21.39 1.76 -12.37
N CYS A 50 21.17 0.50 -12.76
CA CYS A 50 22.22 -0.49 -12.96
C CYS A 50 23.22 -0.06 -14.04
N LEU A 51 22.74 0.44 -15.19
CA LEU A 51 23.59 0.94 -16.27
C LEU A 51 24.45 2.13 -15.83
N ILE A 52 23.87 3.10 -15.12
CA ILE A 52 24.58 4.26 -14.58
C ILE A 52 25.67 3.79 -13.60
N LEU A 53 25.32 2.89 -12.68
CA LEU A 53 26.25 2.36 -11.69
C LEU A 53 27.38 1.56 -12.34
N LEU A 54 27.09 0.77 -13.38
CA LEU A 54 28.10 0.07 -14.18
C LEU A 54 29.04 1.08 -14.84
N ALA A 55 28.52 2.14 -15.48
CA ALA A 55 29.33 3.17 -16.10
C ALA A 55 30.28 3.86 -15.10
N ILE A 56 29.76 4.22 -13.92
CA ILE A 56 30.57 4.78 -12.83
C ILE A 56 31.63 3.76 -12.38
N SER A 57 31.25 2.50 -12.20
CA SER A 57 32.18 1.44 -11.78
C SER A 57 33.29 1.22 -12.81
N PHE A 58 32.96 1.21 -14.10
CA PHE A 58 33.94 1.12 -15.18
C PHE A 58 34.91 2.29 -15.14
N TYR A 59 34.42 3.51 -14.94
CA TYR A 59 35.26 4.70 -14.80
C TYR A 59 36.22 4.59 -13.61
N LEU A 60 35.73 4.08 -12.46
CA LEU A 60 36.50 3.98 -11.22
C LEU A 60 37.58 2.89 -11.23
N PHE A 61 37.28 1.71 -11.81
CA PHE A 61 38.16 0.54 -11.75
C PHE A 61 38.93 0.27 -13.04
N LYS A 62 38.44 0.76 -14.19
CA LYS A 62 38.99 0.51 -15.53
C LYS A 62 39.18 -0.97 -15.87
N GLU A 63 38.50 -1.86 -15.14
CA GLU A 63 38.58 -3.31 -15.27
C GLU A 63 37.17 -3.89 -15.16
N ARG A 64 36.79 -4.78 -16.09
CA ARG A 64 35.41 -5.29 -16.18
C ARG A 64 34.98 -6.08 -14.95
N THR A 65 35.81 -7.01 -14.50
CA THR A 65 35.55 -7.89 -13.36
C THR A 65 35.25 -7.07 -12.10
N LYS A 66 36.12 -6.11 -11.77
CA LYS A 66 35.93 -5.23 -10.60
C LYS A 66 34.70 -4.35 -10.74
N ALA A 67 34.43 -3.82 -11.93
CA ALA A 67 33.25 -3.00 -12.16
C ALA A 67 31.95 -3.78 -11.95
N PHE A 68 31.87 -5.02 -12.45
CA PHE A 68 30.70 -5.88 -12.27
C PHE A 68 30.49 -6.28 -10.82
N ILE A 69 31.57 -6.66 -10.12
CA ILE A 69 31.51 -6.99 -8.68
C ILE A 69 31.01 -5.78 -7.89
N TYR A 70 31.63 -4.60 -8.09
CA TYR A 70 31.26 -3.40 -7.35
C TYR A 70 29.81 -3.00 -7.57
N ALA A 71 29.38 -2.88 -8.84
CA ALA A 71 28.00 -2.52 -9.17
C ALA A 71 27.00 -3.49 -8.52
N THR A 72 27.30 -4.78 -8.52
CA THR A 72 26.41 -5.80 -7.94
C THR A 72 26.32 -5.71 -6.43
N LEU A 73 27.45 -5.55 -5.74
CA LEU A 73 27.45 -5.44 -4.28
C LEU A 73 26.73 -4.17 -3.83
N VAL A 74 26.91 -3.06 -4.55
CA VAL A 74 26.18 -1.80 -4.29
C VAL A 74 24.68 -1.97 -4.56
N LEU A 75 24.27 -2.66 -5.64
CA LEU A 75 22.85 -2.98 -5.87
C LEU A 75 22.29 -3.88 -4.76
N CYS A 76 23.06 -4.86 -4.27
CA CYS A 76 22.63 -5.70 -3.15
C CYS A 76 22.39 -4.86 -1.89
N MET A 77 23.29 -3.94 -1.55
CA MET A 77 23.11 -3.00 -0.44
C MET A 77 21.86 -2.14 -0.64
N PHE A 78 21.61 -1.70 -1.87
CA PHE A 78 20.45 -0.89 -2.23
C PHE A 78 19.13 -1.66 -2.08
N PHE A 79 19.01 -2.86 -2.67
CA PHE A 79 17.77 -3.64 -2.67
C PHE A 79 17.47 -4.34 -1.35
N SER A 80 18.49 -4.77 -0.61
CA SER A 80 18.29 -5.49 0.67
C SER A 80 18.13 -4.57 1.88
N PHE A 81 18.23 -3.25 1.70
CA PHE A 81 18.25 -2.31 2.82
C PHE A 81 16.99 -2.39 3.69
N GLY A 82 15.80 -2.39 3.09
CA GLY A 82 14.53 -2.44 3.81
C GLY A 82 14.35 -3.75 4.56
N ALA A 83 14.50 -4.88 3.88
CA ALA A 83 14.43 -6.21 4.47
C ALA A 83 15.47 -6.40 5.60
N GLY A 84 16.70 -5.93 5.39
CA GLY A 84 17.76 -5.97 6.40
C GLY A 84 17.43 -5.15 7.63
N GLN A 85 16.89 -3.94 7.44
CA GLN A 85 16.47 -3.08 8.55
C GLN A 85 15.31 -3.70 9.34
N ASP A 86 14.30 -4.24 8.66
CA ASP A 86 13.16 -4.88 9.31
C ASP A 86 13.61 -6.13 10.09
N LYS A 87 14.53 -6.92 9.52
CA LYS A 87 15.12 -8.06 10.22
C LYS A 87 15.86 -7.65 11.47
N LEU A 88 16.68 -6.60 11.43
CA LEU A 88 17.37 -6.07 12.61
C LEU A 88 16.40 -5.57 13.69
N LYS A 89 15.30 -4.92 13.30
CA LYS A 89 14.25 -4.48 14.25
C LYS A 89 13.48 -5.65 14.87
N SER A 90 13.31 -6.75 14.15
CA SER A 90 12.66 -7.97 14.66
C SER A 90 13.51 -8.76 15.66
N MET A 91 14.83 -8.51 15.69
CA MET A 91 15.71 -9.14 16.66
C MET A 91 15.57 -8.44 18.01
N SER A 92 15.71 -9.19 19.11
CA SER A 92 15.72 -8.67 20.49
C SER A 92 17.01 -7.91 20.84
N LEU A 93 17.44 -7.02 19.95
CA LEU A 93 18.60 -6.15 20.09
C LEU A 93 18.21 -4.80 20.68
N PRO A 94 19.15 -4.07 21.32
CA PRO A 94 18.91 -2.69 21.73
C PRO A 94 18.48 -1.83 20.53
N ALA A 95 17.45 -1.00 20.71
CA ALA A 95 16.83 -0.21 19.64
C ALA A 95 17.81 0.70 18.86
N TRP A 96 18.92 1.12 19.48
CA TRP A 96 19.94 1.93 18.82
C TRP A 96 20.70 1.16 17.72
N VAL A 97 20.77 -0.18 17.79
CA VAL A 97 21.45 -1.03 16.79
C VAL A 97 20.71 -1.01 15.46
N SER A 98 19.39 -1.02 15.49
CA SER A 98 18.53 -0.95 14.30
C SER A 98 18.20 0.49 13.88
N SER A 99 18.84 1.48 14.53
CA SER A 99 18.68 2.89 14.18
C SER A 99 19.25 3.21 12.81
N TYR A 100 18.67 4.22 12.16
CA TYR A 100 19.16 4.70 10.87
C TYR A 100 20.62 5.16 10.91
N ALA A 101 21.08 5.73 12.03
CA ALA A 101 22.46 6.16 12.17
C ALA A 101 23.42 4.97 12.02
N VAL A 102 23.18 3.88 12.77
CA VAL A 102 24.04 2.70 12.74
C VAL A 102 23.96 1.97 11.39
N VAL A 103 22.74 1.72 10.91
CA VAL A 103 22.53 0.95 9.67
C VAL A 103 23.07 1.72 8.45
N LEU A 104 22.85 3.04 8.37
CA LEU A 104 23.36 3.87 7.28
C LEU A 104 24.89 3.97 7.32
N SER A 105 25.48 4.24 8.50
CA SER A 105 26.94 4.26 8.66
C SER A 105 27.58 2.93 8.29
N GLY A 106 26.97 1.81 8.68
CA GLY A 106 27.42 0.47 8.29
C GLY A 106 27.37 0.24 6.78
N ASN A 107 26.28 0.65 6.11
CA ASN A 107 26.16 0.54 4.65
C ASN A 107 27.17 1.44 3.92
N ILE A 108 27.38 2.67 4.39
CA ILE A 108 28.37 3.61 3.83
C ILE A 108 29.78 3.04 4.00
N LEU A 109 30.11 2.53 5.19
CA LEU A 109 31.39 1.90 5.45
C LEU A 109 31.61 0.70 4.51
N LEU A 110 30.61 -0.17 4.36
CA LEU A 110 30.68 -1.33 3.49
C LEU A 110 30.86 -0.94 2.01
N PHE A 111 30.18 0.12 1.55
CA PHE A 111 30.34 0.70 0.21
C PHE A 111 31.80 1.11 -0.04
N PHE A 112 32.39 1.91 0.86
CA PHE A 112 33.78 2.36 0.72
C PHE A 112 34.80 1.23 0.89
N MET A 113 34.59 0.32 1.84
CA MET A 113 35.44 -0.86 2.04
C MET A 113 35.49 -1.74 0.80
N THR A 114 34.34 -1.96 0.16
CA THR A 114 34.24 -2.74 -1.09
C THR A 114 35.05 -2.06 -2.20
N GLY A 115 34.88 -0.75 -2.37
CA GLY A 115 35.62 0.02 -3.39
C GLY A 115 37.13 0.01 -3.14
N TYR A 116 37.55 0.22 -1.89
CA TYR A 116 38.96 0.18 -1.50
C TYR A 116 39.58 -1.20 -1.74
N PHE A 117 38.89 -2.28 -1.36
CA PHE A 117 39.38 -3.65 -1.54
C PHE A 117 39.55 -4.00 -3.03
N LEU A 118 38.59 -3.62 -3.88
CA LEU A 118 38.65 -3.88 -5.31
C LEU A 118 39.71 -3.02 -6.02
N LYS A 119 40.04 -1.83 -5.52
CA LYS A 119 41.12 -0.99 -6.08
C LYS A 119 42.54 -1.54 -5.86
N ARG A 120 42.72 -2.58 -5.04
CA ARG A 120 44.04 -3.15 -4.77
C ARG A 120 44.68 -3.69 -6.06
N PRO A 121 45.90 -3.26 -6.41
CA PRO A 121 46.59 -3.76 -7.60
C PRO A 121 46.95 -5.24 -7.44
N ASN A 122 47.12 -5.94 -8.57
CA ASN A 122 47.59 -7.33 -8.66
C ASN A 122 46.74 -8.40 -7.97
N ARG A 123 45.50 -8.09 -7.54
CA ARG A 123 44.53 -9.10 -7.10
C ARG A 123 43.63 -9.52 -8.25
N ASP A 124 43.56 -10.84 -8.48
CA ASP A 124 42.62 -11.45 -9.43
C ASP A 124 41.29 -11.76 -8.73
N PHE A 125 40.20 -11.18 -9.24
CA PHE A 125 38.85 -11.39 -8.74
C PHE A 125 38.00 -12.28 -9.67
N SER A 126 38.61 -12.90 -10.68
CA SER A 126 37.88 -13.68 -11.71
C SER A 126 37.06 -14.82 -11.11
N ARG A 127 37.60 -15.54 -10.12
CA ARG A 127 36.87 -16.62 -9.43
C ARG A 127 35.65 -16.09 -8.67
N PHE A 128 35.78 -14.95 -8.00
CA PHE A 128 34.67 -14.34 -7.27
C PHE A 128 33.60 -13.80 -8.21
N ASN A 129 33.99 -13.20 -9.34
CA ASN A 129 33.06 -12.79 -10.40
C ASN A 129 32.30 -13.98 -10.99
N GLN A 130 32.98 -15.10 -11.28
CA GLN A 130 32.33 -16.34 -11.73
C GLN A 130 31.36 -16.89 -10.69
N TYR A 131 31.76 -16.88 -9.40
CA TYR A 131 30.87 -17.26 -8.31
C TYR A 131 29.60 -16.40 -8.29
N LEU A 132 29.72 -15.06 -8.29
CA LEU A 132 28.56 -14.17 -8.30
C LEU A 132 27.68 -14.40 -9.53
N GLN A 133 28.30 -14.63 -10.69
CA GLN A 133 27.56 -14.92 -11.92
C GLN A 133 26.73 -16.19 -11.83
N VAL A 134 27.31 -17.28 -11.34
CA VAL A 134 26.60 -18.56 -11.15
C VAL A 134 25.56 -18.42 -10.03
N PHE A 135 25.91 -17.77 -8.92
CA PHE A 135 25.01 -17.55 -7.79
C PHE A 135 23.76 -16.78 -8.22
N PHE A 136 23.92 -15.62 -8.86
CA PHE A 136 22.79 -14.82 -9.34
C PHE A 136 21.99 -15.55 -10.42
N ALA A 137 22.63 -16.27 -11.34
CA ALA A 137 21.91 -17.06 -12.34
C ALA A 137 21.04 -18.15 -11.69
N ILE A 138 21.55 -18.85 -10.67
CA ILE A 138 20.81 -19.88 -9.94
C ILE A 138 19.62 -19.27 -9.20
N ILE A 139 19.83 -18.25 -8.37
CA ILE A 139 18.74 -17.67 -7.57
C ILE A 139 17.68 -16.98 -8.44
N THR A 140 18.07 -16.32 -9.54
CA THR A 140 17.11 -15.77 -10.50
C THR A 140 16.31 -16.88 -11.18
N CYS A 141 16.96 -18.00 -11.54
CA CYS A 141 16.27 -19.16 -12.10
C CYS A 141 15.27 -19.76 -11.10
N MET A 142 15.64 -19.84 -9.82
CA MET A 142 14.73 -20.27 -8.76
C MET A 142 13.50 -19.35 -8.64
N GLU A 143 13.68 -18.03 -8.67
CA GLU A 143 12.57 -17.08 -8.65
C GLU A 143 11.66 -17.21 -9.90
N LEU A 144 12.23 -17.48 -11.09
CA LEU A 144 11.44 -17.74 -12.28
C LEU A 144 10.64 -19.05 -12.16
N ILE A 145 11.23 -20.10 -11.61
CA ILE A 145 10.54 -21.37 -11.35
C ILE A 145 9.39 -21.15 -10.35
N LEU A 146 9.62 -20.38 -9.28
CA LEU A 146 8.59 -20.03 -8.31
C LEU A 146 7.46 -19.24 -8.97
N TRP A 147 7.79 -18.24 -9.79
CA TRP A 147 6.80 -17.45 -10.52
C TRP A 147 5.93 -18.31 -11.44
N CYS A 148 6.55 -19.22 -12.21
CA CYS A 148 5.84 -20.19 -13.04
C CYS A 148 4.93 -21.09 -12.20
N ASN A 149 5.45 -21.63 -11.10
CA ASN A 149 4.70 -22.50 -10.19
C ASN A 149 3.50 -21.77 -9.57
N TYR A 150 3.68 -20.52 -9.15
CA TYR A 150 2.60 -19.69 -8.60
C TYR A 150 1.54 -19.35 -9.64
N SER A 151 1.96 -19.09 -10.88
CA SER A 151 1.06 -18.82 -12.01
C SER A 151 0.23 -20.05 -12.38
N ILE A 152 0.85 -21.24 -12.45
CA ILE A 152 0.16 -22.51 -12.78
C ILE A 152 -0.82 -22.91 -11.69
N ASN A 153 -0.46 -22.70 -10.42
CA ASN A 153 -1.27 -23.10 -9.27
C ASN A 153 -2.20 -22.00 -8.73
N HIS A 154 -2.36 -20.89 -9.47
CA HIS A 154 -3.25 -19.80 -9.11
C HIS A 154 -3.07 -19.24 -7.68
N TYR A 155 -1.81 -19.02 -7.27
CA TYR A 155 -1.48 -18.56 -5.92
C TYR A 155 -2.07 -17.20 -5.60
N GLU A 156 -2.40 -16.38 -6.59
CA GLU A 156 -3.08 -15.10 -6.43
C GLU A 156 -4.42 -15.23 -5.69
N LEU A 157 -5.10 -16.37 -5.80
CA LEU A 157 -6.37 -16.65 -5.11
C LEU A 157 -6.20 -16.71 -3.60
N LYS A 158 -4.99 -16.97 -3.09
CA LYS A 158 -4.71 -16.96 -1.64
C LYS A 158 -4.79 -15.55 -1.03
N ASN A 159 -4.77 -14.50 -1.86
CA ASN A 159 -4.91 -13.11 -1.42
C ASN A 159 -6.36 -12.69 -1.20
N GLU A 160 -7.34 -13.48 -1.66
CA GLU A 160 -8.75 -13.25 -1.40
C GLU A 160 -9.06 -13.72 0.03
N PHE A 161 -9.46 -12.77 0.88
CA PHE A 161 -9.84 -13.08 2.26
C PHE A 161 -11.31 -13.48 2.37
N GLY A 162 -12.15 -13.19 1.38
CA GLY A 162 -13.51 -13.69 1.29
C GLY A 162 -13.56 -15.10 0.70
N ASP A 163 -14.71 -15.47 0.12
CA ASP A 163 -14.84 -16.72 -0.62
C ASP A 163 -14.18 -16.60 -2.00
N SER A 164 -13.02 -17.25 -2.19
CA SER A 164 -12.31 -17.27 -3.47
C SER A 164 -13.09 -17.96 -4.59
N SER A 165 -14.03 -18.84 -4.25
CA SER A 165 -14.89 -19.49 -5.24
C SER A 165 -16.05 -18.60 -5.70
N LYS A 166 -16.31 -17.50 -4.99
CA LYS A 166 -17.45 -16.59 -5.19
C LYS A 166 -18.78 -17.34 -5.27
N LYS A 167 -19.01 -18.26 -4.32
CA LYS A 167 -20.14 -19.18 -4.35
C LYS A 167 -21.47 -18.43 -4.30
N LEU A 168 -21.54 -17.36 -3.51
CA LEU A 168 -22.77 -16.60 -3.31
C LEU A 168 -23.22 -15.95 -4.61
N SER A 169 -22.38 -15.13 -5.26
CA SER A 169 -22.76 -14.50 -6.53
C SER A 169 -22.97 -15.53 -7.65
N LYS A 170 -22.19 -16.61 -7.73
CA LYS A 170 -22.39 -17.64 -8.77
C LYS A 170 -23.75 -18.34 -8.66
N GLN A 171 -24.19 -18.66 -7.44
CA GLN A 171 -25.42 -19.40 -7.20
C GLN A 171 -26.66 -18.50 -7.09
N TYR A 172 -26.47 -17.20 -6.90
CA TYR A 172 -27.57 -16.25 -6.76
C TYR A 172 -28.41 -16.15 -8.04
N GLN A 173 -29.72 -16.26 -7.86
CA GLN A 173 -30.75 -16.04 -8.88
C GLN A 173 -31.54 -14.79 -8.52
N PRO A 174 -31.73 -13.85 -9.47
CA PRO A 174 -32.44 -12.62 -9.19
C PRO A 174 -33.93 -12.88 -8.92
N CYS A 175 -34.55 -12.01 -8.13
CA CYS A 175 -35.96 -12.07 -7.82
C CYS A 175 -36.74 -11.01 -8.61
N ASP A 176 -37.49 -11.44 -9.63
CA ASP A 176 -38.27 -10.53 -10.49
C ASP A 176 -39.48 -9.92 -9.78
N ALA A 177 -40.07 -10.65 -8.83
CA ALA A 177 -41.26 -10.21 -8.08
C ALA A 177 -40.93 -9.42 -6.80
N CYS A 178 -39.65 -9.34 -6.42
CA CYS A 178 -39.25 -8.66 -5.19
C CYS A 178 -39.25 -7.14 -5.38
N SER A 179 -39.62 -6.42 -4.32
CA SER A 179 -39.42 -4.97 -4.27
C SER A 179 -37.93 -4.66 -4.31
N LYS A 180 -37.54 -3.71 -5.18
CA LYS A 180 -36.16 -3.27 -5.34
C LYS A 180 -36.07 -1.79 -4.95
N PRO A 181 -36.04 -1.46 -3.66
CA PRO A 181 -35.86 -0.08 -3.23
C PRO A 181 -34.45 0.40 -3.52
N ASP A 182 -34.26 1.72 -3.63
CA ASP A 182 -32.91 2.28 -3.62
C ASP A 182 -32.22 1.98 -2.29
N ILE A 183 -30.93 1.65 -2.36
CA ILE A 183 -30.09 1.31 -1.22
C ILE A 183 -28.98 2.35 -1.11
N TYR A 184 -28.96 3.07 0.00
CA TYR A 184 -27.92 4.04 0.34
C TYR A 184 -27.04 3.46 1.45
N PHE A 185 -25.80 3.11 1.12
CA PHE A 185 -24.81 2.64 2.07
C PHE A 185 -23.82 3.77 2.37
N ILE A 186 -24.02 4.45 3.51
CA ILE A 186 -23.25 5.63 3.91
C ILE A 186 -22.34 5.26 5.08
N VAL A 187 -21.03 5.46 4.91
CA VAL A 187 -20.02 5.14 5.91
C VAL A 187 -19.34 6.43 6.38
N PHE A 188 -19.27 6.63 7.69
CA PHE A 188 -18.47 7.66 8.34
C PHE A 188 -17.24 6.99 8.97
N ASP A 189 -16.08 7.12 8.33
CA ASP A 189 -14.85 6.45 8.75
C ASP A 189 -14.40 6.95 10.13
N GLY A 190 -14.06 6.03 11.02
CA GLY A 190 -13.66 6.36 12.39
C GLY A 190 -14.78 6.88 13.31
N TYR A 191 -16.05 6.86 12.89
CA TYR A 191 -17.17 7.23 13.77
C TYR A 191 -17.40 6.13 14.81
N SER A 192 -17.23 6.44 16.10
CA SER A 192 -17.36 5.45 17.19
C SER A 192 -18.79 5.41 17.75
N SER A 193 -19.16 4.32 18.42
CA SER A 193 -20.50 4.18 19.01
C SER A 193 -20.74 5.18 20.13
N SER A 194 -21.99 5.60 20.34
CA SER A 194 -22.40 6.49 21.44
C SER A 194 -21.94 5.97 22.82
N LYS A 195 -21.91 4.64 23.00
CA LYS A 195 -21.36 3.97 24.20
C LYS A 195 -19.86 4.21 24.37
N CYS A 196 -19.08 4.11 23.29
CA CYS A 196 -17.65 4.40 23.30
C CYS A 196 -17.39 5.89 23.53
N LEU A 197 -18.12 6.76 22.83
CA LEU A 197 -18.03 8.22 22.97
C LEU A 197 -18.24 8.66 24.42
N LYS A 198 -19.30 8.15 25.07
CA LYS A 198 -19.57 8.45 26.48
C LYS A 198 -18.49 7.95 27.42
N ARG A 199 -18.05 6.69 27.26
CA ARG A 199 -17.11 6.04 28.19
C ARG A 199 -15.66 6.50 28.02
N ASN A 200 -15.21 6.67 26.79
CA ASN A 200 -13.81 6.89 26.45
C ASN A 200 -13.48 8.35 26.16
N PHE A 201 -14.48 9.16 25.76
CA PHE A 201 -14.29 10.56 25.39
C PHE A 201 -15.11 11.53 26.26
N GLY A 202 -16.01 11.03 27.12
CA GLY A 202 -16.89 11.87 27.94
C GLY A 202 -17.92 12.66 27.12
N PHE A 203 -18.15 12.28 25.86
CA PHE A 203 -19.06 12.98 24.93
C PHE A 203 -20.44 12.31 24.91
N ASP A 204 -21.50 13.10 25.06
CA ASP A 204 -22.88 12.63 24.97
C ASP A 204 -23.41 12.77 23.54
N ASN A 205 -23.61 11.65 22.86
CA ASN A 205 -24.11 11.59 21.49
C ASN A 205 -25.63 11.34 21.41
N SER A 206 -26.36 11.47 22.53
CA SER A 206 -27.78 11.16 22.62
C SER A 206 -28.67 11.97 21.67
N ALA A 207 -28.24 13.17 21.27
CA ALA A 207 -28.95 14.01 20.29
C ALA A 207 -29.03 13.35 18.90
N VAL A 208 -27.93 12.77 18.41
CA VAL A 208 -27.90 12.07 17.11
C VAL A 208 -28.72 10.79 17.18
N ASP A 209 -28.55 10.00 18.24
CA ASP A 209 -29.32 8.77 18.45
C ASP A 209 -30.83 9.07 18.45
N SER A 210 -31.25 10.11 19.17
CA SER A 210 -32.66 10.54 19.26
C SER A 210 -33.19 11.05 17.92
N PHE A 211 -32.37 11.77 17.16
CA PHE A 211 -32.72 12.23 15.81
C PHE A 211 -32.95 11.04 14.87
N LEU A 212 -32.02 10.08 14.82
CA LEU A 212 -32.15 8.89 13.97
C LEU A 212 -33.38 8.05 14.33
N GLU A 213 -33.61 7.80 15.62
CA GLU A 213 -34.79 7.05 16.07
C GLU A 213 -36.09 7.80 15.71
N LYS A 214 -36.12 9.13 15.83
CA LYS A 214 -37.27 9.97 15.44
C LYS A 214 -37.56 9.93 13.94
N GLU A 215 -36.53 9.91 13.10
CA GLU A 215 -36.64 9.75 11.65
C GLU A 215 -36.95 8.29 11.23
N GLY A 216 -37.14 7.37 12.19
CA GLY A 216 -37.54 5.99 11.94
C GLY A 216 -36.39 5.03 11.64
N PHE A 217 -35.14 5.44 11.85
CA PHE A 217 -34.00 4.55 11.70
C PHE A 217 -33.92 3.53 12.85
N PHE A 218 -33.54 2.31 12.51
CA PHE A 218 -33.17 1.30 13.49
C PHE A 218 -31.75 1.53 14.00
N LEU A 219 -31.59 1.69 15.32
CA LEU A 219 -30.28 1.91 15.95
C LEU A 219 -29.75 0.63 16.60
N SER A 220 -28.67 0.07 16.03
CA SER A 220 -27.99 -1.11 16.58
C SER A 220 -26.93 -0.75 17.62
N LYS A 221 -27.38 -0.51 18.86
CA LYS A 221 -26.58 0.09 19.96
C LYS A 221 -25.35 -0.72 20.39
N ASP A 222 -25.38 -2.05 20.27
CA ASP A 222 -24.27 -2.95 20.66
C ASP A 222 -23.56 -3.60 19.45
N SER A 223 -23.79 -3.08 18.24
CA SER A 223 -23.06 -3.53 17.05
C SER A 223 -21.55 -3.27 17.16
N LYS A 224 -20.78 -4.10 16.46
CA LYS A 224 -19.31 -4.00 16.37
C LYS A 224 -18.90 -4.15 14.91
N SER A 225 -17.84 -3.47 14.52
CA SER A 225 -17.23 -3.72 13.21
C SER A 225 -16.69 -5.14 13.15
N ASN A 226 -16.75 -5.76 11.97
CA ASN A 226 -16.23 -7.11 11.75
C ASN A 226 -14.70 -7.16 11.96
N TYR A 227 -14.00 -6.07 11.61
CA TYR A 227 -12.56 -5.92 11.73
C TYR A 227 -12.19 -4.50 12.14
N GLY A 228 -11.03 -4.32 12.78
CA GLY A 228 -10.53 -3.02 13.25
C GLY A 228 -9.82 -2.17 12.19
N LEU A 229 -9.82 -2.59 10.93
CA LEU A 229 -9.15 -1.91 9.81
C LEU A 229 -10.15 -1.68 8.68
N THR A 230 -10.29 -0.44 8.20
CA THR A 230 -11.33 -0.04 7.24
C THR A 230 -11.40 -0.95 6.00
N PRO A 231 -10.29 -1.21 5.26
CA PRO A 231 -10.29 -2.18 4.16
C PRO A 231 -10.85 -3.56 4.52
N LEU A 232 -10.51 -4.12 5.69
CA LEU A 232 -11.00 -5.44 6.11
C LEU A 232 -12.47 -5.40 6.50
N SER A 233 -12.89 -4.34 7.21
CA SER A 233 -14.29 -4.18 7.64
C SER A 233 -15.20 -4.06 6.42
N ILE A 234 -14.87 -3.17 5.48
CA ILE A 234 -15.67 -2.98 4.26
C ILE A 234 -15.61 -4.22 3.36
N ALA A 235 -14.44 -4.88 3.23
CA ALA A 235 -14.34 -6.13 2.47
C ALA A 235 -15.25 -7.22 3.05
N SER A 236 -15.32 -7.36 4.37
CA SER A 236 -16.24 -8.30 5.03
C SER A 236 -17.70 -7.95 4.76
N THR A 237 -18.08 -6.68 4.94
CA THR A 237 -19.43 -6.20 4.67
C THR A 237 -19.85 -6.48 3.22
N PHE A 238 -18.99 -6.19 2.24
CA PHE A 238 -19.31 -6.33 0.82
C PHE A 238 -19.23 -7.78 0.33
N ASN A 239 -18.56 -8.67 1.06
CA ASN A 239 -18.63 -10.12 0.81
C ASN A 239 -19.76 -10.80 1.60
N LEU A 240 -20.56 -10.04 2.37
CA LEU A 240 -21.71 -10.53 3.15
C LEU A 240 -21.35 -11.66 4.11
N ASN A 241 -20.08 -11.73 4.53
CA ASN A 241 -19.57 -12.78 5.40
C ASN A 241 -18.31 -12.29 6.12
N TYR A 242 -17.95 -12.97 7.23
CA TYR A 242 -16.63 -12.81 7.82
C TYR A 242 -15.56 -13.26 6.82
N LEU A 243 -14.42 -12.60 6.88
CA LEU A 243 -13.23 -13.01 6.16
C LEU A 243 -12.68 -14.32 6.75
N ARG A 244 -11.80 -14.98 6.01
CA ARG A 244 -11.26 -16.31 6.33
C ARG A 244 -10.85 -16.44 7.82
N PRO A 245 -11.22 -17.53 8.50
CA PRO A 245 -11.02 -17.67 9.96
C PRO A 245 -9.56 -17.64 10.42
N ASP A 246 -8.62 -17.99 9.55
CA ASP A 246 -7.19 -17.99 9.82
C ASP A 246 -6.51 -16.63 9.61
N LEU A 247 -7.28 -15.60 9.21
CA LEU A 247 -6.80 -14.22 9.15
C LEU A 247 -6.43 -13.73 10.55
N LYS A 248 -5.15 -13.79 10.88
CA LYS A 248 -4.60 -13.25 12.13
C LYS A 248 -4.03 -11.86 11.87
N VAL A 249 -4.79 -10.83 12.24
CA VAL A 249 -4.28 -9.45 12.24
C VAL A 249 -3.38 -9.27 13.46
N LYS A 250 -2.11 -9.69 13.33
CA LYS A 250 -1.08 -9.45 14.35
C LYS A 250 -0.44 -8.07 14.17
N GLU A 251 -0.12 -7.74 12.93
CA GLU A 251 0.50 -6.47 12.53
C GLU A 251 -0.16 -6.00 11.23
N VAL A 252 -0.37 -4.69 11.12
CA VAL A 252 -0.88 -4.08 9.89
C VAL A 252 0.32 -3.70 9.04
N ASP A 253 0.57 -4.48 7.99
CA ASP A 253 1.58 -4.18 6.98
C ASP A 253 0.94 -3.78 5.64
N GLY A 254 1.77 -3.33 4.70
CA GLY A 254 1.30 -2.92 3.38
C GLY A 254 0.65 -4.06 2.60
N LYS A 255 1.11 -5.30 2.80
CA LYS A 255 0.59 -6.48 2.10
C LYS A 255 -0.83 -6.80 2.53
N LEU A 256 -1.10 -6.80 3.84
CA LEU A 256 -2.43 -7.01 4.42
C LEU A 256 -3.43 -5.99 3.86
N ILE A 257 -3.03 -4.71 3.79
CA ILE A 257 -3.88 -3.64 3.22
C ILE A 257 -4.18 -3.93 1.75
N VAL A 258 -3.18 -4.26 0.93
CA VAL A 258 -3.39 -4.54 -0.49
C VAL A 258 -4.24 -5.79 -0.70
N GLN A 259 -4.09 -6.84 0.12
CA GLN A 259 -4.94 -8.04 0.09
C GLN A 259 -6.40 -7.70 0.44
N ALA A 260 -6.62 -6.89 1.47
CA ALA A 260 -7.96 -6.42 1.86
C ALA A 260 -8.62 -5.58 0.75
N LEU A 261 -7.85 -4.70 0.11
CA LEU A 261 -8.32 -3.91 -1.03
C LEU A 261 -8.65 -4.78 -2.24
N SER A 262 -7.84 -5.80 -2.53
CA SER A 262 -8.13 -6.77 -3.60
C SER A 262 -9.38 -7.60 -3.29
N THR A 263 -9.56 -8.04 -2.04
CA THR A 263 -10.75 -8.74 -1.52
C THR A 263 -12.02 -7.90 -1.67
N LEU A 264 -11.93 -6.60 -1.40
CA LEU A 264 -13.03 -5.65 -1.61
C LEU A 264 -13.31 -5.41 -3.10
N TYR A 265 -12.27 -5.26 -3.91
CA TYR A 265 -12.40 -4.98 -5.34
C TYR A 265 -13.25 -6.03 -6.06
N SER A 266 -13.08 -7.31 -5.73
CA SER A 266 -13.85 -8.44 -6.30
C SER A 266 -14.95 -8.96 -5.36
N SER A 267 -15.53 -8.10 -4.52
CA SER A 267 -16.55 -8.49 -3.55
C SER A 267 -17.88 -8.96 -4.18
N GLU A 268 -18.67 -9.72 -3.41
CA GLU A 268 -19.90 -10.38 -3.86
C GLU A 268 -21.06 -9.40 -4.07
N LEU A 269 -21.25 -8.43 -3.16
CA LEU A 269 -22.43 -7.57 -3.12
C LEU A 269 -22.67 -6.79 -4.43
N PRO A 270 -21.68 -6.13 -5.06
CA PRO A 270 -21.90 -5.46 -6.34
C PRO A 270 -22.42 -6.42 -7.42
N VAL A 271 -21.90 -7.64 -7.49
CA VAL A 271 -22.33 -8.64 -8.48
C VAL A 271 -23.77 -9.11 -8.23
N LEU A 272 -24.16 -9.25 -6.97
CA LEU A 272 -25.54 -9.59 -6.60
C LEU A 272 -26.51 -8.48 -7.01
N LEU A 273 -26.15 -7.23 -6.76
CA LEU A 273 -26.97 -6.06 -7.09
C LEU A 273 -27.03 -5.81 -8.60
N GLU A 274 -25.92 -6.02 -9.32
CA GLU A 274 -25.89 -6.03 -10.80
C GLU A 274 -26.92 -7.03 -11.35
N LYS A 275 -26.95 -8.26 -10.81
CA LYS A 275 -27.93 -9.29 -11.22
C LYS A 275 -29.37 -8.87 -10.94
N GLU A 276 -29.61 -8.11 -9.88
CA GLU A 276 -30.93 -7.56 -9.55
C GLU A 276 -31.31 -6.34 -10.40
N GLY A 277 -30.41 -5.85 -11.26
CA GLY A 277 -30.64 -4.69 -12.13
C GLY A 277 -30.41 -3.34 -11.46
N TYR A 278 -29.61 -3.30 -10.39
CA TYR A 278 -29.27 -2.04 -9.72
C TYR A 278 -28.22 -1.23 -10.50
N ASP A 279 -28.42 0.09 -10.55
CA ASP A 279 -27.39 1.06 -10.92
C ASP A 279 -26.46 1.31 -9.73
N ILE A 280 -25.20 0.90 -9.84
CA ILE A 280 -24.21 1.01 -8.75
C ILE A 280 -23.41 2.30 -8.88
N ARG A 281 -23.48 3.14 -7.85
CA ARG A 281 -22.80 4.42 -7.75
C ARG A 281 -21.77 4.39 -6.62
N ASN A 282 -20.50 4.44 -6.98
CA ASN A 282 -19.39 4.36 -6.02
C ASN A 282 -18.80 5.75 -5.72
N TYR A 283 -19.22 6.34 -4.61
CA TYR A 283 -18.72 7.60 -4.04
C TYR A 283 -17.87 7.33 -2.79
N SER A 284 -16.92 6.40 -2.91
CA SER A 284 -16.03 6.01 -1.83
C SER A 284 -14.56 6.33 -2.10
N ILE A 285 -13.68 5.87 -1.22
CA ILE A 285 -12.23 5.88 -1.43
C ILE A 285 -11.75 4.57 -2.09
N PHE A 286 -12.61 3.56 -2.25
CA PHE A 286 -12.25 2.22 -2.70
C PHE A 286 -12.72 1.92 -4.13
N ASN A 287 -11.87 1.29 -4.93
CA ASN A 287 -12.29 0.80 -6.24
C ASN A 287 -13.08 -0.49 -6.07
N LEU A 288 -14.22 -0.59 -6.74
CA LEU A 288 -14.95 -1.84 -6.94
C LEU A 288 -14.79 -2.26 -8.41
N ARG A 289 -14.82 -3.56 -8.69
CA ARG A 289 -14.82 -4.07 -10.07
C ARG A 289 -15.97 -3.41 -10.85
N ASN A 290 -15.69 -2.96 -12.07
CA ASN A 290 -16.61 -2.20 -12.95
C ASN A 290 -17.02 -0.80 -12.45
N TYR A 291 -16.79 -0.45 -11.17
CA TYR A 291 -17.17 0.84 -10.58
C TYR A 291 -15.97 1.51 -9.90
N PRO A 292 -14.97 1.98 -10.68
CA PRO A 292 -13.78 2.66 -10.14
C PRO A 292 -14.10 4.06 -9.64
N VAL A 293 -13.26 4.58 -8.75
CA VAL A 293 -13.32 5.98 -8.30
C VAL A 293 -12.32 6.84 -9.09
N TYR A 294 -12.70 8.08 -9.43
CA TYR A 294 -11.92 8.99 -10.27
C TYR A 294 -10.56 9.39 -9.67
N ASN A 295 -10.35 9.19 -8.36
CA ASN A 295 -9.11 9.56 -7.66
C ASN A 295 -8.55 8.42 -6.78
N SER A 296 -8.12 7.32 -7.41
CA SER A 296 -7.66 6.10 -6.72
C SER A 296 -6.16 6.08 -6.37
N GLU A 297 -5.51 7.25 -6.33
CA GLU A 297 -4.05 7.39 -6.10
C GLU A 297 -3.55 6.66 -4.85
N GLN A 298 -4.36 6.59 -3.79
CA GLN A 298 -4.00 5.90 -2.56
C GLN A 298 -3.78 4.40 -2.75
N HIS A 299 -4.58 3.72 -3.58
CA HIS A 299 -4.41 2.29 -3.86
C HIS A 299 -3.15 2.00 -4.67
N ALA A 300 -2.84 2.89 -5.62
CA ALA A 300 -1.62 2.78 -6.40
C ALA A 300 -0.38 2.90 -5.51
N ARG A 301 -0.42 3.79 -4.51
CA ARG A 301 0.66 3.98 -3.53
C ARG A 301 0.91 2.75 -2.67
N PHE A 302 -0.13 2.07 -2.16
CA PHE A 302 0.07 0.85 -1.35
C PHE A 302 0.73 -0.27 -2.14
N ARG A 303 0.36 -0.44 -3.42
CA ARG A 303 0.98 -1.44 -4.31
C ARG A 303 2.42 -1.05 -4.68
N ASP A 304 2.66 0.23 -4.98
CA ASP A 304 4.00 0.78 -5.26
C ASP A 304 4.97 0.55 -4.09
N ASN A 305 4.48 0.72 -2.86
CA ASN A 305 5.23 0.49 -1.64
C ASN A 305 5.70 -0.96 -1.44
N LEU A 306 5.04 -1.97 -2.04
CA LEU A 306 5.46 -3.37 -1.93
C LEU A 306 6.85 -3.62 -2.54
N ILE A 307 7.23 -2.84 -3.56
CA ILE A 307 8.57 -2.87 -4.17
C ILE A 307 9.43 -1.74 -3.61
N HIS A 308 8.91 -0.50 -3.66
CA HIS A 308 9.72 0.68 -3.39
C HIS A 308 10.31 0.67 -1.98
N LEU A 309 9.54 0.23 -0.98
CA LEU A 309 9.99 0.22 0.41
C LEU A 309 10.93 -0.93 0.74
N GLN A 310 11.23 -1.86 -0.17
CA GLN A 310 12.34 -2.80 0.06
C GLN A 310 13.69 -2.13 -0.19
N THR A 311 13.71 -1.07 -1.00
CA THR A 311 14.94 -0.39 -1.39
C THR A 311 15.41 0.64 -0.37
N PHE A 312 16.71 0.94 -0.42
CA PHE A 312 17.36 2.02 0.29
C PHE A 312 16.68 3.36 0.03
N ALA A 313 16.45 3.70 -1.24
CA ALA A 313 15.82 4.97 -1.61
C ALA A 313 14.41 5.10 -1.02
N GLY A 314 13.59 4.04 -1.12
CA GLY A 314 12.23 4.08 -0.59
C GLY A 314 12.18 4.19 0.93
N ARG A 315 13.03 3.45 1.65
CA ARG A 315 13.10 3.53 3.12
C ARG A 315 13.60 4.86 3.63
N VAL A 316 14.68 5.38 3.03
CA VAL A 316 15.24 6.69 3.40
C VAL A 316 14.20 7.78 3.13
N ASN A 317 13.56 7.77 1.96
CA ASN A 317 12.53 8.74 1.62
C ASN A 317 11.35 8.70 2.60
N ARG A 318 10.84 7.51 2.93
CA ARG A 318 9.71 7.32 3.84
C ARG A 318 10.03 7.76 5.28
N ASP A 319 11.14 7.28 5.85
CA ASP A 319 11.34 7.35 7.30
C ASP A 319 12.12 8.60 7.75
N ILE A 320 13.05 9.08 6.92
CA ILE A 320 13.95 10.19 7.29
C ILE A 320 14.06 11.29 6.22
N GLY A 321 13.43 11.13 5.06
CA GLY A 321 13.49 12.09 3.95
C GLY A 321 13.00 13.48 4.33
N TRP A 322 11.97 13.54 5.18
CA TRP A 322 11.45 14.80 5.73
C TRP A 322 12.48 15.57 6.57
N LYS A 323 13.39 14.88 7.30
CA LYS A 323 14.49 15.51 8.03
C LYS A 323 15.59 16.00 7.10
N ILE A 324 15.88 15.26 6.03
CA ILE A 324 16.91 15.68 5.05
C ILE A 324 16.46 16.96 4.35
N ALA A 325 15.17 17.05 4.01
CA ALA A 325 14.56 18.22 3.38
C ALA A 325 14.62 19.49 4.26
N THR A 326 14.74 19.37 5.59
CA THR A 326 14.95 20.53 6.47
C THR A 326 16.38 21.08 6.46
N PHE A 327 17.38 20.26 6.09
CA PHE A 327 18.79 20.67 6.05
C PHE A 327 19.29 21.02 4.64
N ILE A 328 18.64 20.52 3.59
CA ILE A 328 19.04 20.72 2.20
C ILE A 328 17.88 21.42 1.45
N PRO A 329 17.91 22.77 1.31
CA PRO A 329 16.79 23.55 0.80
C PRO A 329 16.41 23.30 -0.66
N PHE A 330 17.24 22.61 -1.46
CA PHE A 330 16.93 22.20 -2.84
C PHE A 330 16.40 20.76 -2.93
N TRP A 331 16.55 19.98 -1.86
CA TRP A 331 15.90 18.68 -1.65
C TRP A 331 14.45 18.95 -1.24
N THR A 332 13.71 19.70 -2.07
CA THR A 332 12.39 20.23 -1.71
C THR A 332 11.32 19.17 -1.88
N THR A 333 11.20 18.32 -0.87
CA THR A 333 9.89 17.92 -0.35
C THR A 333 9.45 18.81 0.81
N ALA A 334 10.29 19.67 1.41
CA ALA A 334 9.89 20.53 2.54
C ALA A 334 9.02 21.76 2.15
N LYS A 335 9.36 22.49 1.07
CA LYS A 335 8.43 23.48 0.48
C LYS A 335 7.21 22.80 -0.16
N ALA A 336 7.41 21.59 -0.68
CA ALA A 336 6.30 20.76 -1.14
C ALA A 336 5.37 20.41 0.02
N ASN A 337 5.86 20.11 1.24
CA ASN A 337 5.03 19.65 2.36
C ASN A 337 4.01 20.70 2.83
N ALA A 338 4.34 21.99 2.96
CA ALA A 338 3.34 23.01 3.33
C ALA A 338 2.30 23.25 2.21
N GLN A 339 2.74 23.25 0.94
CA GLN A 339 1.83 23.29 -0.21
C GLN A 339 1.03 21.98 -0.37
N PHE A 340 1.58 20.85 0.04
CA PHE A 340 1.00 19.51 -0.03
C PHE A 340 -0.01 19.31 1.08
N GLU A 341 0.22 19.82 2.30
CA GLU A 341 -0.75 19.79 3.40
C GLU A 341 -1.91 20.76 3.18
N LEU A 342 -1.68 21.97 2.65
CA LEU A 342 -2.76 22.86 2.20
C LEU A 342 -3.55 22.23 1.03
N SER A 343 -2.85 21.60 0.08
CA SER A 343 -3.47 20.86 -1.03
C SER A 343 -4.27 19.66 -0.53
N ARG A 344 -3.79 18.95 0.50
CA ARG A 344 -4.43 17.77 1.09
C ARG A 344 -5.65 18.14 1.92
N THR A 345 -5.57 19.22 2.70
CA THR A 345 -6.68 19.78 3.49
C THR A 345 -7.78 20.34 2.58
N THR A 346 -7.40 21.01 1.48
CA THR A 346 -8.37 21.42 0.46
C THR A 346 -8.92 20.21 -0.31
N SER A 347 -8.14 19.15 -0.47
CA SER A 347 -8.56 17.91 -1.15
C SER A 347 -9.52 17.07 -0.31
N ILE A 348 -9.32 17.00 1.02
CA ILE A 348 -10.21 16.26 1.93
C ILE A 348 -11.56 16.96 2.04
N GLN A 349 -11.60 18.29 2.15
CA GLN A 349 -12.87 19.02 2.14
C GLN A 349 -13.59 18.87 0.79
N ARG A 350 -12.86 18.98 -0.33
CA ARG A 350 -13.43 18.73 -1.67
C ARG A 350 -13.95 17.31 -1.82
N TYR A 351 -13.26 16.33 -1.25
CA TYR A 351 -13.71 14.94 -1.23
C TYR A 351 -15.03 14.78 -0.47
N ILE A 352 -15.07 15.25 0.79
CA ILE A 352 -16.26 15.15 1.65
C ILE A 352 -17.44 15.89 1.01
N THR A 353 -17.25 17.17 0.70
CA THR A 353 -18.32 18.02 0.13
C THR A 353 -18.77 17.50 -1.24
N GLY A 354 -17.82 17.09 -2.09
CA GLY A 354 -18.14 16.56 -3.42
C GLY A 354 -18.90 15.23 -3.37
N ASN A 355 -18.58 14.35 -2.42
CA ASN A 355 -19.32 13.10 -2.24
C ASN A 355 -20.71 13.33 -1.63
N LEU A 356 -20.86 14.29 -0.70
CA LEU A 356 -22.17 14.70 -0.19
C LEU A 356 -23.06 15.27 -1.31
N GLN A 357 -22.52 16.15 -2.16
CA GLN A 357 -23.25 16.69 -3.31
C GLN A 357 -23.69 15.61 -4.31
N LYS A 358 -22.81 14.62 -4.57
CA LYS A 358 -23.15 13.48 -5.42
C LYS A 358 -24.23 12.60 -4.80
N LEU A 359 -24.15 12.34 -3.49
CA LEU A 359 -25.17 11.62 -2.74
C LEU A 359 -26.52 12.35 -2.81
N GLU A 360 -26.55 13.65 -2.52
CA GLU A 360 -27.77 14.45 -2.65
C GLU A 360 -28.36 14.43 -4.07
N SER A 361 -27.49 14.49 -5.08
CA SER A 361 -27.92 14.42 -6.49
C SER A 361 -28.54 13.06 -6.80
N ALA A 362 -27.95 11.96 -6.31
CA ALA A 362 -28.49 10.62 -6.48
C ALA A 362 -29.85 10.44 -5.77
N ILE A 363 -30.04 11.05 -4.58
CA ILE A 363 -31.31 11.05 -3.85
C ILE A 363 -32.41 11.81 -4.60
N LYS A 364 -32.06 12.95 -5.22
CA LYS A 364 -33.01 13.80 -5.96
C LYS A 364 -33.44 13.17 -7.29
N GLU A 365 -32.62 12.28 -7.85
CA GLU A 365 -32.87 11.62 -9.12
C GLU A 365 -33.91 10.51 -8.96
N LYS A 366 -35.17 10.80 -9.33
CA LYS A 366 -36.30 9.87 -9.21
C LYS A 366 -36.51 8.97 -10.44
N ASP A 367 -35.88 9.34 -11.55
CA ASP A 367 -35.95 8.57 -12.79
C ASP A 367 -34.84 7.51 -12.82
N GLY A 368 -35.13 6.33 -13.38
CA GLY A 368 -34.21 5.19 -13.46
C GLY A 368 -34.67 3.96 -12.68
N GLY A 369 -34.00 2.83 -12.91
CA GLY A 369 -34.16 1.62 -12.10
C GLY A 369 -33.59 1.76 -10.68
N PRO A 370 -33.62 0.69 -9.86
CA PRO A 370 -33.15 0.74 -8.49
C PRO A 370 -31.66 1.10 -8.41
N LYS A 371 -31.25 1.84 -7.38
CA LYS A 371 -29.88 2.36 -7.23
C LYS A 371 -29.21 1.81 -5.99
N PHE A 372 -27.93 1.47 -6.08
CA PHE A 372 -27.09 1.22 -4.93
C PHE A 372 -26.01 2.30 -4.86
N VAL A 373 -26.12 3.18 -3.87
CA VAL A 373 -25.22 4.32 -3.70
C VAL A 373 -24.31 4.05 -2.50
N TYR A 374 -23.04 3.73 -2.78
CA TYR A 374 -22.01 3.58 -1.75
C TYR A 374 -21.30 4.92 -1.55
N THR A 375 -21.51 5.54 -0.39
CA THR A 375 -20.81 6.77 0.00
C THR A 375 -19.90 6.51 1.19
N HIS A 376 -18.62 6.85 1.07
CA HIS A 376 -17.67 6.74 2.16
C HIS A 376 -17.11 8.12 2.49
N LEU A 377 -17.36 8.60 3.70
CA LEU A 377 -16.88 9.88 4.19
C LEU A 377 -15.75 9.58 5.18
N VAL A 378 -14.58 10.12 4.90
CA VAL A 378 -13.35 9.88 5.69
C VAL A 378 -13.26 10.75 6.93
N ILE A 379 -14.40 10.99 7.58
CA ILE A 379 -14.59 11.83 8.77
C ILE A 379 -15.52 11.07 9.73
N PRO A 380 -15.27 11.07 11.06
CA PRO A 380 -14.27 11.84 11.82
C PRO A 380 -12.86 11.22 11.91
N HIS A 381 -12.52 10.22 11.08
CA HIS A 381 -11.19 9.60 11.01
C HIS A 381 -10.04 10.62 11.02
N ASP A 382 -8.89 10.23 11.59
CA ASP A 382 -7.70 11.08 11.59
C ASP A 382 -7.09 11.20 10.17
N PRO A 383 -6.34 12.26 9.84
CA PRO A 383 -6.03 13.42 10.67
C PRO A 383 -7.26 14.32 10.97
N TYR A 384 -7.20 15.09 12.07
CA TYR A 384 -8.31 15.95 12.51
C TYR A 384 -8.24 17.35 11.88
N TYR A 385 -8.66 17.44 10.62
CA TYR A 385 -8.59 18.66 9.81
C TYR A 385 -9.53 19.76 10.29
N PHE A 386 -10.68 19.42 10.89
CA PHE A 386 -11.74 20.38 11.22
C PHE A 386 -11.95 20.53 12.72
N ASP A 387 -12.25 21.74 13.17
CA ASP A 387 -12.80 22.01 14.49
C ASP A 387 -14.33 21.77 14.52
N GLU A 388 -14.95 21.99 15.68
CA GLU A 388 -16.38 21.79 15.90
C GLU A 388 -17.31 22.67 15.05
N LYS A 389 -16.77 23.70 14.37
CA LYS A 389 -17.50 24.61 13.48
C LYS A 389 -17.18 24.36 12.00
N GLY A 390 -16.41 23.31 11.69
CA GLY A 390 -15.96 23.03 10.33
C GLY A 390 -14.81 23.93 9.84
N LYS A 391 -14.18 24.70 10.73
CA LYS A 391 -13.01 25.51 10.38
C LYS A 391 -11.74 24.66 10.49
N TYR A 392 -10.78 24.95 9.63
CA TYR A 392 -9.51 24.22 9.62
C TYR A 392 -8.68 24.40 10.89
N ASN A 393 -8.21 23.27 11.43
CA ASN A 393 -7.18 23.24 12.46
C ASN A 393 -5.80 23.58 11.85
N PRO A 394 -4.92 24.28 12.60
CA PRO A 394 -3.50 24.40 12.28
C PRO A 394 -2.81 23.05 12.04
N ASP A 395 -1.89 22.98 11.06
CA ASP A 395 -1.12 21.77 10.69
C ASP A 395 -0.46 21.08 11.89
N SER A 396 -0.01 21.84 12.89
CA SER A 396 0.61 21.31 14.12
C SER A 396 -0.35 20.47 14.97
N MET A 397 -1.66 20.57 14.76
CA MET A 397 -2.68 19.84 15.50
C MET A 397 -3.29 18.69 14.71
N ILE A 398 -3.35 18.79 13.38
CA ILE A 398 -4.06 17.85 12.49
C ILE A 398 -3.62 16.39 12.71
N HIS A 399 -2.33 16.12 12.85
CA HIS A 399 -1.78 14.77 13.07
C HIS A 399 -1.66 14.35 14.54
N ASN A 400 -2.15 15.18 15.46
CA ASN A 400 -2.08 14.89 16.88
C ASN A 400 -3.27 14.02 17.28
N LEU A 401 -3.03 12.76 17.65
CA LEU A 401 -4.05 11.78 18.04
C LEU A 401 -4.67 12.08 19.43
N ARG A 402 -5.05 13.34 19.67
CA ARG A 402 -5.67 13.78 20.92
C ARG A 402 -7.17 13.48 20.90
N PRO A 403 -7.73 12.89 21.98
CA PRO A 403 -9.16 12.68 22.11
C PRO A 403 -10.00 13.94 21.91
N GLU A 404 -9.50 15.12 22.33
CA GLU A 404 -10.20 16.40 22.19
C GLU A 404 -10.45 16.80 20.73
N LEU A 405 -9.47 16.55 19.85
CA LEU A 405 -9.55 16.92 18.43
C LEU A 405 -10.50 15.98 17.69
N TYR A 406 -10.50 14.69 18.05
CA TYR A 406 -11.49 13.74 17.57
C TYR A 406 -12.91 14.19 17.89
N VAL A 407 -13.19 14.54 19.15
CA VAL A 407 -14.54 14.98 19.59
C VAL A 407 -14.96 16.26 18.86
N LYS A 408 -14.05 17.22 18.66
CA LYS A 408 -14.35 18.44 17.89
C LYS A 408 -14.74 18.13 16.45
N GLN A 409 -13.96 17.31 15.76
CA GLN A 409 -14.28 16.93 14.38
C GLN A 409 -15.57 16.08 14.30
N LEU A 410 -15.82 15.24 15.30
CA LEU A 410 -17.07 14.50 15.45
C LEU A 410 -18.28 15.43 15.60
N ILE A 411 -18.17 16.51 16.39
CA ILE A 411 -19.24 17.51 16.52
C ILE A 411 -19.57 18.17 15.17
N TYR A 412 -18.57 18.44 14.34
CA TYR A 412 -18.80 18.93 12.97
C TYR A 412 -19.37 17.86 12.03
N THR A 413 -19.11 16.58 12.31
CA THR A 413 -19.64 15.44 11.53
C THR A 413 -21.13 15.24 11.80
N ASN A 414 -21.55 15.47 13.05
CA ASN A 414 -22.95 15.47 13.49
C ASN A 414 -23.70 16.67 12.93
#